data_AF-A0A2S3HQD1-F1
#
_entry.id   AF-A0A2S3HQD1-F1
#
_cell.length_a   1.000
_cell.length_b   1.000
_cell.length_c   1.000
_cell.angle_alpha   90.00
_cell.angle_beta   90.00
_cell.angle_gamma   90.00
#
_symmetry.space_group_name_H-M   'P 1'
#
loop_
_entity.id
_entity.type
_entity.pdbx_description
1 polymer ?
#
loop_
_entity_poly.entity_id
_entity_poly.type
_entity_poly.pdbx_seq_one_letter_code
_entity_poly.pdbx_strand_id
1 'polypeptide(L)'
;MEARRKAALCRALLVLLVVAAGAAVSTAQGDHCWKDDDHHPICVTDDCRMTCKDHGHEDGRCNWTWGRLLPHCQCQLANCN
;
A
#
# COMPACT_ATOMS: atom_id res chain seq x y z
N MET A 1 5.14 -38.55 -16.64
CA MET A 1 6.13 -37.48 -16.34
C MET A 1 5.61 -36.07 -16.66
N GLU A 2 4.73 -35.93 -17.66
CA GLU A 2 4.09 -34.67 -18.09
C GLU A 2 3.32 -33.93 -16.97
N ALA A 3 2.51 -34.64 -16.17
CA ALA A 3 1.71 -34.02 -15.10
C ALA A 3 2.56 -33.33 -14.02
N ARG A 4 3.74 -33.89 -13.70
CA ARG A 4 4.68 -33.30 -12.73
C ARG A 4 5.36 -32.05 -13.31
N ARG A 5 5.69 -32.07 -14.62
CA ARG A 5 6.21 -30.90 -15.33
C ARG A 5 5.19 -29.77 -15.40
N LYS A 6 3.93 -30.08 -15.72
CA LYS A 6 2.84 -29.10 -15.76
C LYS A 6 2.59 -28.47 -14.39
N ALA A 7 2.59 -29.27 -13.32
CA ALA A 7 2.45 -28.75 -11.96
C ALA A 7 3.62 -27.85 -11.54
N ALA A 8 4.86 -28.21 -11.88
CA ALA A 8 6.03 -27.38 -11.61
C ALA A 8 5.98 -26.04 -12.37
N LEU A 9 5.58 -26.06 -13.64
CA LEU A 9 5.40 -24.87 -14.46
C LEU A 9 4.29 -23.95 -13.91
N CYS A 10 3.13 -24.51 -13.53
CA CYS A 10 2.06 -23.74 -12.91
C CYS A 10 2.52 -23.08 -11.60
N ARG A 11 3.28 -23.80 -10.76
CA ARG A 11 3.82 -23.24 -9.52
C ARG A 11 4.84 -22.14 -9.78
N ALA A 12 5.74 -22.32 -10.75
CA ALA A 12 6.71 -21.30 -11.13
C ALA A 12 6.03 -20.03 -11.68
N LEU A 13 4.99 -20.20 -12.51
CA LEU A 13 4.19 -19.09 -13.03
C LEU A 13 3.45 -18.33 -11.93
N LEU A 14 2.88 -19.04 -10.95
CA LEU A 14 2.23 -18.42 -9.79
C LEU A 14 3.22 -17.61 -8.95
N VAL A 15 4.42 -18.13 -8.69
CA VAL A 15 5.47 -17.40 -7.97
C VAL A 15 5.90 -16.16 -8.74
N LEU A 16 6.08 -16.27 -10.06
CA LEU A 16 6.38 -15.12 -10.92
C LEU A 16 5.27 -14.06 -10.90
N LEU A 17 4.00 -14.48 -10.91
CA LEU A 17 2.86 -13.56 -10.80
C LEU A 17 2.87 -12.81 -9.46
N VAL A 18 3.15 -13.51 -8.36
CA VAL A 18 3.22 -12.90 -7.02
C VAL A 18 4.39 -11.93 -6.93
N VAL A 19 5.55 -12.27 -7.49
CA VAL A 19 6.73 -11.38 -7.51
C VAL A 19 6.47 -10.14 -8.39
N ALA A 20 5.85 -10.32 -9.57
CA ALA A 20 5.49 -9.21 -10.45
C ALA A 20 4.43 -8.29 -9.83
N ALA A 21 3.43 -8.85 -9.14
CA ALA A 21 2.43 -8.07 -8.41
C ALA A 21 3.02 -7.37 -7.17
N GLY A 22 4.00 -8.00 -6.49
CA GLY A 22 4.72 -7.42 -5.36
C GLY A 22 5.73 -6.33 -5.75
N ALA A 23 6.20 -6.31 -7.00
CA ALA A 23 7.04 -5.23 -7.52
C ALA A 23 6.28 -3.92 -7.77
N ALA A 24 4.94 -3.94 -7.69
CA ALA A 24 4.10 -2.75 -7.67
C ALA A 24 3.86 -2.21 -6.24
N VAL A 25 4.57 -2.75 -5.22
CA VAL A 25 4.62 -2.12 -3.89
C VAL A 25 5.49 -0.87 -4.03
N SER A 26 4.78 0.25 -4.01
CA SER A 26 5.22 1.63 -4.12
C SER A 26 6.68 1.89 -3.75
N THR A 27 7.35 2.54 -4.70
CA THR A 27 8.63 3.22 -4.56
C THR A 27 8.69 4.05 -3.27
N ALA A 28 9.57 3.65 -2.34
CA ALA A 28 9.93 4.37 -1.12
C ALA A 28 10.52 5.79 -1.34
N GLN A 29 10.50 6.31 -2.57
CA GLN A 29 11.00 7.65 -2.91
C GLN A 29 10.01 8.78 -2.53
N GLY A 30 8.77 8.46 -2.17
CA GLY A 30 7.76 9.45 -1.74
C GLY A 30 7.50 9.51 -0.23
N ASP A 31 7.96 8.53 0.57
CA ASP A 31 7.45 8.33 1.93
C ASP A 31 7.86 9.40 2.94
N HIS A 32 8.93 10.17 2.70
CA HIS A 32 9.31 11.29 3.58
C HIS A 32 8.24 12.39 3.65
N CYS A 33 7.35 12.43 2.66
CA CYS A 33 6.25 13.38 2.56
C CYS A 33 4.92 12.86 3.11
N TRP A 34 4.86 11.60 3.52
CA TRP A 34 3.65 10.97 4.02
C TRP A 34 3.90 10.50 5.45
N LYS A 35 3.11 11.00 6.41
CA LYS A 35 3.13 10.49 7.78
C LYS A 35 1.93 9.58 8.02
N ASP A 36 2.12 8.54 8.81
CA ASP A 36 1.01 7.70 9.25
C ASP A 36 0.09 8.47 10.22
N ASP A 37 -1.22 8.29 10.06
CA ASP A 37 -2.24 8.72 11.02
C ASP A 37 -2.82 7.48 11.71
N ASP A 38 -2.54 7.34 13.01
CA ASP A 38 -2.98 6.19 13.81
C ASP A 38 -4.36 6.39 14.47
N HIS A 39 -5.09 7.48 14.15
CA HIS A 39 -6.39 7.75 14.77
C HIS A 39 -7.52 6.85 14.24
N HIS A 40 -7.35 6.25 13.06
CA HIS A 40 -8.38 5.46 12.40
C HIS A 40 -8.00 3.97 12.33
N PRO A 41 -8.77 3.05 12.96
CA PRO A 41 -8.46 1.61 12.92
C PRO A 41 -8.71 0.97 11.55
N ILE A 42 -9.50 1.61 10.69
CA ILE A 42 -9.77 1.21 9.31
C ILE A 42 -9.65 2.46 8.45
N CYS A 43 -8.82 2.43 7.41
CA CYS A 43 -8.75 3.54 6.47
C CYS A 43 -9.94 3.52 5.50
N VAL A 44 -10.73 4.61 5.52
CA VAL A 44 -11.73 4.95 4.51
C VAL A 44 -11.23 6.18 3.78
N THR A 45 -11.11 6.13 2.44
CA THR A 45 -10.35 7.13 1.67
C THR A 45 -10.85 8.57 1.84
N ASP A 46 -12.16 8.80 1.75
CA ASP A 46 -12.71 10.17 1.87
C ASP A 46 -12.61 10.71 3.31
N ASP A 47 -12.82 9.84 4.30
CA ASP A 47 -12.71 10.15 5.72
C ASP A 47 -11.26 10.52 6.10
N CYS A 48 -10.31 9.64 5.75
CA CYS A 48 -8.87 9.87 5.93
C CYS A 48 -8.43 11.20 5.31
N ARG A 49 -8.87 11.48 4.08
CA ARG A 49 -8.56 12.74 3.40
C ARG A 49 -9.11 13.96 4.14
N MET A 50 -10.35 13.89 4.59
CA MET A 50 -11.01 14.98 5.31
C MET A 50 -10.31 15.25 6.65
N THR A 51 -10.06 14.22 7.46
CA THR A 51 -9.34 14.35 8.74
C THR A 51 -7.93 14.90 8.56
N CYS A 52 -7.18 14.42 7.55
CA CYS A 52 -5.84 14.97 7.27
C CYS A 52 -5.91 16.48 7.00
N LYS A 53 -6.88 16.94 6.19
CA LYS A 53 -7.08 18.36 5.90
C LYS A 53 -7.51 19.17 7.12
N ASP A 54 -8.39 18.63 7.96
CA ASP A 54 -8.80 19.26 9.22
C ASP A 54 -7.62 19.44 10.19
N HIS A 55 -6.61 18.57 10.10
CA HIS A 55 -5.36 18.64 10.86
C HIS A 55 -4.25 19.47 10.18
N GLY A 56 -4.56 20.15 9.07
CA GLY A 56 -3.63 21.04 8.37
C GLY A 56 -2.68 20.36 7.38
N HIS A 57 -3.00 19.14 6.93
CA HIS A 57 -2.26 18.43 5.87
C HIS A 57 -2.83 18.74 4.49
N GLU A 58 -1.99 18.58 3.45
CA GLU A 58 -2.40 18.91 2.07
C GLU A 58 -3.35 17.86 1.48
N ASP A 59 -3.13 16.58 1.80
CA ASP A 59 -3.95 15.47 1.34
C ASP A 59 -3.91 14.27 2.31
N GLY A 60 -4.75 13.26 2.05
CA GLY A 60 -4.75 11.98 2.76
C GLY A 60 -4.98 10.80 1.82
N ARG A 61 -4.31 9.67 2.09
CA ARG A 61 -4.43 8.43 1.32
C ARG A 61 -4.46 7.20 2.23
N CYS A 62 -5.13 6.14 1.77
CA CYS A 62 -4.99 4.83 2.39
C CYS A 62 -3.76 4.13 1.83
N ASN A 63 -2.86 3.71 2.72
CA ASN A 63 -1.67 2.94 2.35
C ASN A 63 -1.74 1.52 2.92
N TRP A 64 -1.07 0.59 2.25
CA TRP A 64 -0.93 -0.79 2.68
C TRP A 64 0.53 -1.05 3.04
N THR A 65 0.78 -1.33 4.32
CA THR A 65 2.11 -1.77 4.78
C THR A 65 2.10 -3.27 5.04
N TRP A 66 3.18 -3.94 4.60
CA TRP A 66 3.37 -5.36 4.84
C TRP A 66 3.35 -5.68 6.33
N GLY A 67 2.51 -6.63 6.74
CA GLY A 67 2.31 -7.00 8.16
C GLY A 67 1.10 -6.36 8.84
N ARG A 68 0.43 -5.36 8.24
CA ARG A 68 -0.88 -4.88 8.71
C ARG A 68 -2.02 -5.62 7.99
N LEU A 69 -3.05 -6.02 8.73
CA LEU A 69 -4.25 -6.69 8.20
C LEU A 69 -5.24 -5.73 7.54
N LEU A 70 -5.13 -4.44 7.85
CA LEU A 70 -6.01 -3.38 7.39
C LEU A 70 -5.16 -2.21 6.86
N PRO A 71 -5.66 -1.45 5.86
CA PRO A 71 -4.96 -0.26 5.40
C PRO A 71 -5.00 0.82 6.48
N HIS A 72 -3.95 1.61 6.56
CA HIS A 72 -3.86 2.76 7.47
C HIS A 72 -3.91 4.06 6.69
N CYS A 73 -4.31 5.13 7.37
CA CYS A 73 -4.35 6.46 6.78
C CYS A 73 -2.94 7.07 6.80
N GLN A 74 -2.57 7.75 5.72
CA GLN A 74 -1.37 8.57 5.63
C GLN A 74 -1.74 9.99 5.21
N CYS A 75 -1.20 10.98 5.92
CA CYS A 75 -1.38 12.40 5.59
C CYS A 75 -0.14 12.97 4.90
N GLN A 76 -0.36 13.79 3.87
CA GLN A 76 0.71 14.48 3.16
C GLN A 76 1.16 15.71 3.95
N LEU A 77 2.47 15.77 4.23
CA LEU A 77 3.10 16.95 4.83
C LEU A 77 3.07 18.14 3.85
N ALA A 78 3.05 19.35 4.40
CA ALA A 78 3.08 20.56 3.57
C ALA A 78 4.42 20.72 2.85
N ASN A 79 4.41 21.34 1.67
CA ASN A 79 5.58 21.59 0.80
C ASN A 79 6.17 20.32 0.16
N CYS A 80 5.33 19.33 -0.11
CA CYS A 80 5.69 18.05 -0.72
C CYS A 80 5.18 17.91 -2.16
N ASN A 81 5.10 19.03 -2.88
CA ASN A 81 4.55 19.16 -4.24
C ASN A 81 5.63 19.24 -5.32
#